data_AF-A0A8I2K669-F1
#
_entry.id   AF-A0A8I2K669-F1
#
_cell.length_a   1.000
_cell.length_b   1.000
_cell.length_c   1.000
_cell.angle_alpha   90.00
_cell.angle_beta   90.00
_cell.angle_gamma   90.00
#
_symmetry.space_group_name_H-M   'P 1'
#
loop_
_entity.id
_entity.type
_entity.pdbx_description
1 polymer ?
#
loop_
_entity_poly.entity_id
_entity_poly.type
_entity_poly.pdbx_seq_one_letter_code
_entity_poly.pdbx_strand_id
1 'polypeptide(L)'
;MNVKDVMKKILDFRDKRDWQQFHDPKNLAAAIAIESAELQEVFLWSNVDESRKIAAEKKQKISQELADIFIFSLLFAHETGIDIGKAVLEKIELNDKKYPVEKSKGTSKKYRELD
;
A
#
# COMPACT_ATOMS: atom_id res chain seq x y z
N MET A 1 15.79 -10.04 4.60
CA MET A 1 14.67 -10.80 4.02
C MET A 1 14.12 -9.97 2.87
N ASN A 2 14.16 -10.50 1.65
CA ASN A 2 13.66 -9.78 0.47
C ASN A 2 12.13 -9.98 0.32
N VAL A 3 11.49 -9.29 -0.62
CA VAL A 3 10.03 -9.41 -0.85
C VAL A 3 9.60 -10.84 -1.19
N LYS A 4 10.44 -11.61 -1.90
CA LYS A 4 10.16 -13.02 -2.21
C LYS A 4 10.15 -13.89 -0.95
N ASP A 5 11.09 -13.67 -0.04
CA ASP A 5 11.16 -14.38 1.24
C ASP A 5 9.93 -14.07 2.12
N VAL A 6 9.49 -12.81 2.11
CA VAL A 6 8.27 -12.36 2.82
C VAL A 6 7.04 -13.02 2.19
N MET A 7 6.93 -13.00 0.86
CA MET A 7 5.81 -13.62 0.15
C MET A 7 5.69 -15.11 0.47
N LYS A 8 6.83 -15.84 0.49
CA LYS A 8 6.84 -17.25 0.87
C LYS A 8 6.25 -17.47 2.27
N LYS A 9 6.65 -16.66 3.25
CA LYS A 9 6.10 -16.74 4.62
C LYS A 9 4.60 -16.44 4.67
N ILE A 10 4.12 -15.48 3.88
CA ILE A 10 2.70 -15.13 3.78
C ILE A 10 1.90 -16.31 3.21
N LEU A 11 2.37 -16.92 2.12
CA LEU A 11 1.73 -18.10 1.52
C LEU A 11 1.72 -19.28 2.49
N ASP A 12 2.86 -19.59 3.11
CA ASP A 12 2.95 -20.63 4.12
C ASP A 12 1.97 -20.39 5.29
N PHE A 13 1.78 -19.13 5.71
CA PHE A 13 0.86 -18.76 6.78
C PHE A 13 -0.61 -18.96 6.36
N ARG A 14 -0.96 -18.55 5.14
CA ARG A 14 -2.29 -18.71 4.53
C ARG A 14 -2.64 -20.19 4.36
N ASP A 15 -1.74 -20.96 3.77
CA ASP A 15 -1.99 -22.34 3.35
C ASP A 15 -2.11 -23.27 4.54
N LYS A 16 -1.33 -23.03 5.61
CA LYS A 16 -1.49 -23.75 6.89
C LYS A 16 -2.87 -23.59 7.54
N ARG A 17 -3.65 -22.61 7.10
CA ARG A 17 -5.01 -22.33 7.59
C ARG A 17 -6.09 -22.63 6.56
N ASP A 18 -5.70 -23.15 5.40
CA ASP A 18 -6.60 -23.38 4.26
C ASP A 18 -7.33 -22.10 3.82
N TRP A 19 -6.72 -20.93 4.02
CA TRP A 19 -7.38 -19.64 3.75
C TRP A 19 -7.36 -19.23 2.28
N GLN A 20 -6.65 -19.97 1.43
CA GLN A 20 -6.62 -19.69 -0.01
C GLN A 20 -8.04 -19.58 -0.61
N GLN A 21 -8.98 -20.40 -0.13
CA GLN A 21 -10.37 -20.38 -0.60
C GLN A 21 -11.13 -19.06 -0.36
N PHE A 22 -10.66 -18.21 0.55
CA PHE A 22 -11.27 -16.91 0.85
C PHE A 22 -10.54 -15.75 0.17
N HIS A 23 -9.38 -16.00 -0.43
CA HIS A 23 -8.48 -15.00 -0.99
C HIS A 23 -8.78 -14.73 -2.48
N ASP A 24 -10.05 -14.64 -2.86
CA ASP A 24 -10.42 -14.19 -4.22
C ASP A 24 -10.13 -12.68 -4.41
N PRO A 25 -9.97 -12.19 -5.66
CA PRO A 25 -9.63 -10.80 -5.92
C PRO A 25 -10.59 -9.78 -5.30
N LYS A 26 -11.90 -10.09 -5.23
CA LYS A 26 -12.89 -9.18 -4.64
C LYS A 26 -12.67 -9.06 -3.14
N ASN A 27 -12.45 -10.18 -2.44
CA ASN A 27 -12.21 -10.16 -0.99
C ASN A 27 -10.87 -9.51 -0.64
N LEU A 28 -9.81 -9.81 -1.40
CA LEU A 28 -8.49 -9.21 -1.17
C LEU A 28 -8.51 -7.70 -1.43
N ALA A 29 -9.20 -7.23 -2.45
CA ALA A 29 -9.39 -5.79 -2.68
C ALA A 29 -10.15 -5.11 -1.52
N ALA A 30 -11.17 -5.78 -0.99
CA ALA A 30 -11.90 -5.28 0.18
C ALA A 30 -11.00 -5.23 1.43
N ALA A 31 -10.19 -6.26 1.66
CA ALA A 31 -9.24 -6.30 2.77
C ALA A 31 -8.25 -5.12 2.70
N ILE A 32 -7.65 -4.84 1.54
CA ILE A 32 -6.77 -3.68 1.36
C ILE A 32 -7.46 -2.37 1.77
N ALA A 33 -8.72 -2.18 1.37
CA ALA A 33 -9.48 -0.98 1.71
C ALA A 33 -9.78 -0.88 3.22
N ILE A 34 -10.10 -2.01 3.87
CA ILE A 34 -10.35 -2.08 5.31
C ILE A 34 -9.08 -1.72 6.09
N GLU A 35 -7.94 -2.34 5.79
CA GLU A 35 -6.69 -2.04 6.50
C GLU A 35 -6.18 -0.62 6.22
N SER A 36 -6.47 -0.09 5.03
CA SER A 36 -6.21 1.33 4.73
C SER A 36 -7.05 2.27 5.60
N ALA A 37 -8.29 1.89 5.92
CA ALA A 37 -9.14 2.63 6.83
C ALA A 37 -8.68 2.48 8.30
N GLU A 38 -8.19 1.31 8.72
CA GLU A 38 -7.58 1.14 10.04
C GLU A 38 -6.34 2.03 10.22
N LEU A 39 -5.48 2.10 9.19
CA LEU A 39 -4.35 3.04 9.19
C LEU A 39 -4.82 4.50 9.28
N GLN A 40 -5.89 4.85 8.57
CA GLN A 40 -6.47 6.20 8.62
C GLN A 40 -7.02 6.52 10.01
N GLU A 41 -7.65 5.55 10.68
CA GLU A 41 -8.24 5.71 12.01
C GLU A 41 -7.21 6.17 13.05
N VAL A 42 -5.95 5.73 12.92
CA VAL A 42 -4.85 6.14 13.82
C VAL A 42 -4.73 7.67 13.92
N PHE A 43 -5.01 8.37 12.82
CA PHE A 43 -4.91 9.82 12.66
C PHE A 43 -6.28 10.53 12.69
N LEU A 44 -7.37 9.80 12.92
CA LEU A 44 -8.70 10.36 12.98
C LEU A 44 -8.75 11.47 14.05
N TRP A 45 -9.37 12.60 13.70
CA TRP A 45 -9.47 13.83 14.49
C TRP A 45 -8.19 14.66 14.67
N SER A 46 -7.04 14.20 14.16
CA SER A 46 -5.80 14.99 14.23
C SER A 46 -5.72 16.07 13.16
N ASN A 47 -5.12 17.20 13.51
CA ASN A 47 -4.67 18.18 12.53
C ASN A 47 -3.28 17.84 11.96
N VAL A 48 -2.79 18.66 11.01
CA VAL A 48 -1.51 18.40 10.30
C VAL A 48 -0.32 18.34 11.27
N ASP A 49 -0.24 19.24 12.24
CA ASP A 49 0.89 19.28 13.18
C ASP A 49 0.84 18.09 14.16
N GLU A 50 -0.37 17.74 14.62
CA GLU A 50 -0.61 16.59 15.50
C GLU A 50 -0.30 15.26 14.79
N SER A 51 -0.57 15.15 13.48
CA SER A 51 -0.35 13.92 12.72
C SER A 51 1.10 13.43 12.78
N ARG A 52 2.07 14.36 12.79
CA ARG A 52 3.50 14.03 12.89
C ARG A 52 3.86 13.50 14.27
N LYS A 53 3.27 14.07 15.32
CA LYS A 53 3.47 13.61 16.70
C LYS A 53 2.85 12.22 16.90
N ILE A 54 1.62 12.02 16.41
CA ILE A 54 0.94 10.72 16.43
C ILE A 54 1.77 9.66 15.69
N ALA A 55 2.36 10.01 14.54
CA ALA A 55 3.21 9.08 13.78
C ALA A 55 4.41 8.57 14.60
N ALA A 56 4.98 9.42 15.46
CA ALA A 56 6.07 9.04 16.36
C ALA A 56 5.57 8.22 17.56
N GLU A 57 4.47 8.64 18.20
CA GLU A 57 3.94 8.02 19.42
C GLU A 57 3.26 6.67 19.16
N LYS A 58 2.54 6.53 18.04
CA LYS A 58 1.79 5.32 17.66
C LYS A 58 2.50 4.49 16.59
N LYS A 59 3.82 4.61 16.47
CA LYS A 59 4.65 3.96 15.44
C LYS A 59 4.39 2.45 15.31
N GLN A 60 4.14 1.76 16.43
CA GLN A 60 3.86 0.33 16.42
C GLN A 60 2.53 -0.01 15.72
N LYS A 61 1.42 0.64 16.11
CA LYS A 61 0.10 0.42 15.47
C LYS A 61 0.16 0.77 13.98
N ILE A 62 0.77 1.90 13.63
CA ILE A 62 0.99 2.31 12.22
C ILE A 62 1.76 1.24 11.44
N SER A 63 2.81 0.67 12.05
CA SER A 63 3.60 -0.38 11.42
C SER A 63 2.81 -1.68 11.23
N GLN A 64 1.82 -1.96 12.07
CA GLN A 64 0.94 -3.12 11.93
C GLN A 64 -0.03 -2.90 10.77
N GLU A 65 -0.80 -1.81 10.77
CA GLU A 65 -1.76 -1.51 9.69
C GLU A 65 -1.09 -1.41 8.33
N LEU A 66 0.08 -0.76 8.27
CA LEU A 66 0.85 -0.69 7.04
C LEU A 66 1.31 -2.08 6.59
N ALA A 67 1.74 -2.95 7.50
CA ALA A 67 2.11 -4.31 7.16
C ALA A 67 0.91 -5.10 6.62
N ASP A 68 -0.28 -4.94 7.20
CA ASP A 68 -1.50 -5.62 6.76
C ASP A 68 -1.91 -5.18 5.35
N ILE A 69 -1.85 -3.87 5.05
CA ILE A 69 -2.03 -3.34 3.68
C ILE A 69 -1.06 -4.01 2.70
N PHE A 70 0.22 -4.12 3.06
CA PHE A 70 1.23 -4.76 2.20
C PHE A 70 0.99 -6.26 2.05
N ILE A 71 0.62 -6.98 3.11
CA ILE A 71 0.33 -8.41 3.06
C ILE A 71 -0.82 -8.68 2.08
N PHE A 72 -1.94 -7.96 2.20
CA PHE A 72 -3.07 -8.13 1.30
C PHE A 72 -2.76 -7.67 -0.13
N SER A 73 -1.97 -6.61 -0.31
CA SER A 73 -1.53 -6.17 -1.64
C SER A 73 -0.66 -7.22 -2.35
N LEU A 74 0.24 -7.87 -1.61
CA LEU A 74 1.08 -8.95 -2.13
C LEU A 74 0.27 -10.21 -2.45
N LEU A 75 -0.68 -10.57 -1.59
CA LEU A 75 -1.63 -11.64 -1.84
C LEU A 75 -2.50 -11.37 -3.08
N PHE A 76 -2.98 -10.13 -3.24
CA PHE A 76 -3.76 -9.72 -4.41
C PHE A 76 -2.94 -9.84 -5.69
N ALA A 77 -1.70 -9.33 -5.68
CA ALA A 77 -0.81 -9.45 -6.81
C ALA A 77 -0.51 -10.91 -7.16
N HIS A 78 -0.27 -11.76 -6.16
CA HIS A 78 -0.09 -13.19 -6.35
C HIS A 78 -1.32 -13.86 -6.97
N GLU A 79 -2.51 -13.62 -6.42
CA GLU A 79 -3.76 -14.23 -6.90
C GLU A 79 -4.12 -13.80 -8.33
N THR A 80 -3.80 -12.56 -8.69
CA THR A 80 -4.09 -12.00 -10.02
C THR A 80 -2.96 -12.20 -11.03
N GLY A 81 -1.84 -12.80 -10.63
CA GLY A 81 -0.65 -12.98 -11.49
C GLY A 81 0.08 -11.68 -11.84
N ILE A 82 -0.13 -10.60 -11.08
CA ILE A 82 0.54 -9.32 -11.28
C ILE A 82 1.94 -9.37 -10.69
N ASP A 83 2.96 -9.10 -11.51
CA ASP A 83 4.28 -8.75 -11.02
C ASP A 83 4.25 -7.33 -10.45
N ILE A 84 4.06 -7.22 -9.13
CA ILE A 84 3.96 -5.93 -8.46
C ILE A 84 5.22 -5.08 -8.60
N GLY A 85 6.40 -5.71 -8.69
CA GLY A 85 7.66 -5.00 -8.88
C GLY A 85 7.70 -4.31 -10.23
N LYS A 86 7.38 -5.07 -11.29
CA LYS A 86 7.26 -4.52 -12.65
C LYS A 86 6.18 -3.44 -12.73
N ALA A 87 4.99 -3.69 -12.18
CA ALA A 87 3.88 -2.74 -12.19
C ALA A 87 4.23 -1.41 -11.51
N VAL A 88 4.97 -1.44 -10.40
CA VAL A 88 5.45 -0.24 -9.71
C VAL A 88 6.46 0.53 -10.57
N LEU A 89 7.43 -0.14 -11.20
CA LEU A 89 8.41 0.51 -12.07
C LEU A 89 7.74 1.18 -13.28
N GLU A 90 6.84 0.47 -13.96
CA GLU A 90 6.06 1.02 -15.07
C GLU A 90 5.21 2.22 -14.62
N LYS A 91 4.63 2.15 -13.41
CA LYS A 91 3.84 3.24 -12.86
C LYS A 91 4.67 4.48 -12.56
N ILE A 92 5.91 4.31 -12.08
CA ILE A 92 6.85 5.42 -11.86
C ILE A 92 7.19 6.09 -13.19
N GLU A 93 7.54 5.33 -14.23
CA GLU A 93 7.82 5.90 -15.56
C GLU A 93 6.62 6.67 -16.15
N LEU A 94 5.41 6.16 -15.96
CA LEU A 94 4.19 6.86 -16.34
C LEU A 94 3.97 8.14 -15.54
N ASN A 95 4.28 8.13 -14.25
CA ASN A 95 4.18 9.30 -13.39
C ASN A 95 5.23 10.35 -13.75
N ASP A 96 6.45 9.97 -14.10
CA ASP A 96 7.51 10.89 -14.55
C ASP A 96 7.11 11.63 -15.84
N LYS A 97 6.50 10.91 -16.79
CA LYS A 97 5.93 11.52 -18.01
C LYS A 97 4.77 12.46 -17.70
N LYS A 98 3.95 12.10 -16.70
CA LYS A 98 2.75 12.85 -16.32
C LYS A 98 3.06 14.07 -15.45
N TYR A 99 4.14 14.03 -14.67
CA TYR A 99 4.56 15.09 -13.76
C TYR A 99 6.06 15.43 -13.96
N PRO A 100 6.46 16.00 -15.12
CA PRO A 100 7.86 16.32 -15.38
C PRO A 100 8.44 17.24 -14.31
N VAL A 101 9.68 17.00 -13.86
CA VAL A 101 10.32 17.73 -12.75
C VAL A 101 10.25 19.23 -12.93
N GLU A 102 10.57 19.74 -14.12
CA GLU A 102 10.56 21.17 -14.44
C GLU A 102 9.18 21.84 -14.28
N LYS A 103 8.10 21.07 -14.37
CA LYS A 103 6.73 21.56 -14.26
C LYS A 103 6.09 21.26 -12.91
N SER A 104 6.51 20.19 -12.24
CA SER A 104 5.83 19.63 -11.07
C SER A 104 6.58 19.85 -9.74
N LYS A 105 7.84 20.29 -9.77
CA LYS A 105 8.64 20.47 -8.54
C LYS A 105 8.02 21.50 -7.61
N GLY A 106 7.77 21.09 -6.36
CA GLY A 106 7.28 21.97 -5.30
C GLY A 106 5.80 22.36 -5.41
N THR A 107 5.04 21.75 -6.33
CA THR A 107 3.61 22.00 -6.48
C THR A 107 2.79 20.72 -6.33
N SER A 108 1.61 20.83 -5.70
CA SER A 108 0.63 19.74 -5.60
C SER A 108 -0.43 19.81 -6.71
N LYS A 109 -0.30 20.75 -7.65
CA LYS A 109 -1.19 20.90 -8.81
C LYS A 109 -1.28 19.59 -9.59
N LYS A 110 -2.48 19.27 -10.09
CA LYS A 110 -2.66 18.10 -10.94
C LYS A 110 -1.99 18.35 -12.28
N TYR A 111 -1.58 17.28 -12.97
CA TYR A 111 -0.91 17.36 -14.28
C TYR A 111 -1.65 18.19 -15.34
N ARG A 112 -2.98 18.32 -15.22
CA ARG A 112 -3.82 19.14 -16.13
C ARG A 112 -3.71 20.65 -15.86
N GLU A 113 -3.09 21.02 -14.76
CA GLU A 113 -2.93 22.39 -14.25
C GLU A 113 -1.44 22.80 -14.23
N LEU A 114 -0.56 22.00 -14.83
CA LEU A 114 0.88 22.29 -14.96
C LEU A 114 1.11 23.07 -16.26
N ASP A 115 1.72 24.25 -16.13
CA ASP A 115 2.09 25.14 -17.25
C ASP A 115 3.17 24.52 -18.15
#